data_AF-A0A2S3QUS1-F1
#
_entry.id   AF-A0A2S3QUS1-F1
#
_cell.length_a   1.000
_cell.length_b   1.000
_cell.length_c   1.000
_cell.angle_alpha   90.00
_cell.angle_beta   90.00
_cell.angle_gamma   90.00
#
_symmetry.space_group_name_H-M   'P 1'
#
loop_
_entity.id
_entity.type
_entity.pdbx_description
1 polymer ?
#
loop_
_entity_poly.entity_id
_entity_poly.type
_entity_poly.pdbx_seq_one_letter_code
_entity_poly.pdbx_strand_id
1 'polypeptide(L)'
;SDSLTGPDTNQDGIRDDIEAFIDVLEVTEPVRKALKQDARSAQENISYDFSDKTESSVSKATEISKKFDRALACYEFVGVEVDDIINSSRLLMSLTYNTKKRTLAFLSYNRLLNGSTSVMLAPEATYCE
;
A
#
# COMPACT_ATOMS: atom_id res chain seq x y z
N SER A 1 -6.25 11.90 15.72
CA SER A 1 -4.86 12.37 15.48
C SER A 1 -4.84 13.12 14.15
N ASP A 2 -4.18 14.27 14.11
CA ASP A 2 -4.00 15.08 12.89
C ASP A 2 -2.78 14.66 12.05
N SER A 3 -2.00 13.70 12.53
CA SER A 3 -0.86 13.13 11.80
C SER A 3 -1.32 12.30 10.60
N LEU A 4 -0.72 12.55 9.43
CA LEU A 4 -0.99 11.78 8.21
C LEU A 4 -0.61 10.31 8.41
N THR A 5 0.62 10.03 8.86
CA THR A 5 1.13 8.67 9.05
C THR A 5 0.52 7.99 10.28
N GLY A 6 0.18 8.75 11.33
CA GLY A 6 -0.31 8.17 12.58
C GLY A 6 0.80 7.47 13.38
N PRO A 7 0.43 6.69 14.42
CA PRO A 7 1.40 5.95 15.23
C PRO A 7 1.92 4.71 14.48
N ASP A 8 3.25 4.56 14.47
CA ASP A 8 3.99 3.41 13.97
C ASP A 8 5.16 3.23 14.95
N THR A 9 4.96 2.37 15.95
CA THR A 9 5.87 2.24 17.09
C THR A 9 7.09 1.39 16.76
N ASN A 10 6.92 0.38 15.90
CA ASN A 10 7.98 -0.54 15.49
C ASN A 10 8.77 -0.03 14.27
N GLN A 11 8.35 1.09 13.67
CA GLN A 11 8.95 1.75 12.52
C GLN A 11 9.00 0.85 11.28
N ASP A 12 8.02 -0.03 11.13
CA ASP A 12 7.94 -0.90 9.97
C ASP A 12 7.22 -0.23 8.79
N GLY A 13 6.64 0.96 8.98
CA GLY A 13 5.91 1.68 7.93
C GLY A 13 4.43 1.29 7.83
N ILE A 14 3.91 0.53 8.79
CA ILE A 14 2.50 0.18 8.93
C ILE A 14 1.99 0.83 10.21
N ARG A 15 0.91 1.59 10.12
CA ARG A 15 0.26 2.18 11.29
C ARG A 15 -0.22 1.08 12.25
N ASP A 16 0.05 1.25 13.54
CA ASP A 16 -0.14 0.22 14.58
C ASP A 16 -1.57 -0.37 14.61
N ASP A 17 -2.60 0.42 14.31
CA ASP A 17 -4.01 -0.03 14.26
C ASP A 17 -4.29 -0.94 13.05
N ILE A 18 -3.66 -0.67 11.90
CA ILE A 18 -3.77 -1.50 10.70
C ILE A 18 -2.96 -2.78 10.88
N GLU A 19 -1.76 -2.70 11.45
CA GLU A 19 -0.97 -3.91 11.74
C GLU A 19 -1.72 -4.83 12.71
N ALA A 20 -2.25 -4.28 13.81
CA ALA A 20 -3.04 -5.05 14.76
C ALA A 20 -4.30 -5.67 14.13
N PHE A 21 -4.95 -4.96 13.19
CA PHE A 21 -6.06 -5.53 12.42
C PHE A 21 -5.63 -6.71 11.55
N ILE A 22 -4.49 -6.59 10.84
CA ILE A 22 -3.96 -7.67 10.01
C ILE A 22 -3.56 -8.88 10.88
N ASP A 23 -2.97 -8.66 12.05
CA ASP A 23 -2.47 -9.71 12.94
C ASP A 23 -3.57 -10.58 13.55
N VAL A 24 -4.80 -10.07 13.67
CA VAL A 24 -5.94 -10.86 14.17
C VAL A 24 -6.68 -11.64 13.09
N LEU A 25 -6.34 -11.48 11.80
CA LEU A 25 -6.96 -12.23 10.71
C LEU A 25 -6.57 -13.71 10.77
N GLU A 26 -7.55 -14.59 10.58
CA GLU A 26 -7.36 -16.04 10.47
C GLU A 26 -6.90 -16.42 9.05
N VAL A 27 -5.65 -16.06 8.73
CA VAL A 27 -5.00 -16.37 7.45
C VAL A 27 -3.67 -17.07 7.68
N THR A 28 -3.11 -17.69 6.63
CA THR A 28 -1.78 -18.28 6.70
C THR A 28 -0.70 -17.20 6.82
N GLU A 29 0.44 -17.54 7.42
CA GLU A 29 1.54 -16.57 7.56
C GLU A 29 2.03 -15.96 6.23
N PRO A 30 2.16 -16.70 5.12
CA PRO A 30 2.48 -16.10 3.82
C PRO A 30 1.45 -15.05 3.36
N VAL A 31 0.16 -15.32 3.57
CA VAL A 31 -0.91 -14.35 3.23
C VAL A 31 -0.86 -13.14 4.16
N ARG A 32 -0.61 -13.33 5.45
CA ARG A 32 -0.44 -12.24 6.42
C ARG A 32 0.72 -11.32 6.01
N LYS A 33 1.85 -11.88 5.58
CA LYS A 33 2.99 -11.11 5.08
C LYS A 33 2.65 -10.31 3.83
N ALA A 34 1.93 -10.89 2.87
CA ALA A 34 1.46 -10.17 1.69
C ALA A 34 0.52 -9.00 2.06
N LEU A 35 -0.39 -9.20 3.02
CA LEU A 35 -1.24 -8.14 3.57
C LEU A 35 -0.42 -7.00 4.20
N LYS A 36 0.60 -7.33 4.99
CA LYS A 36 1.51 -6.33 5.58
C LYS A 36 2.30 -5.57 4.51
N GLN A 37 2.80 -6.27 3.48
CA GLN A 37 3.48 -5.66 2.35
C GLN A 37 2.59 -4.67 1.58
N ASP A 38 1.34 -5.04 1.28
CA ASP A 38 0.34 -4.17 0.65
C ASP A 38 0.05 -2.94 1.54
N ALA A 39 -0.22 -3.17 2.82
CA ALA A 39 -0.48 -2.10 3.79
C ALA A 39 0.68 -1.10 3.90
N ARG A 40 1.93 -1.57 3.88
CA ARG A 40 3.13 -0.73 3.88
C ARG A 40 3.21 0.11 2.61
N SER A 41 2.98 -0.51 1.44
CA SER A 41 3.01 0.18 0.15
C SER A 41 1.93 1.26 0.03
N ALA A 42 0.72 1.00 0.56
CA ALA A 42 -0.37 1.97 0.60
C ALA A 42 -0.09 3.13 1.57
N GLN A 43 0.68 2.91 2.63
CA GLN A 43 0.99 3.94 3.62
C GLN A 43 2.20 4.78 3.24
N GLU A 44 3.12 4.27 2.41
CA GLU A 44 4.30 5.02 2.01
C GLU A 44 3.95 6.35 1.31
N ASN A 45 2.88 6.40 0.50
CA ASN A 45 2.55 7.63 -0.22
C ASN A 45 2.14 8.80 0.69
N ILE A 46 1.56 8.55 1.87
CA ILE A 46 1.17 9.62 2.81
C ILE A 46 2.32 10.06 3.72
N SER A 47 3.50 9.44 3.59
CA SER A 47 4.75 9.86 4.22
C SER A 47 5.53 10.92 3.43
N TYR A 48 5.09 11.23 2.20
CA TYR A 48 5.70 12.23 1.33
C TYR A 48 4.69 13.33 0.95
N ASP A 49 5.19 14.54 0.69
CA ASP A 49 4.37 15.62 0.16
C ASP A 49 4.36 15.58 -1.38
N PHE A 50 3.17 15.33 -1.95
CA PHE A 50 2.92 15.29 -3.39
C PHE A 50 2.09 16.48 -3.88
N SER A 51 2.00 17.56 -3.10
CA SER A 51 1.25 18.77 -3.47
C SER A 51 1.81 19.45 -4.74
N ASP A 52 3.13 19.41 -4.92
CA ASP A 52 3.81 19.95 -6.09
C ASP A 52 4.13 18.90 -7.16
N LYS A 53 3.79 19.22 -8.41
CA LYS A 53 4.11 18.39 -9.58
C LYS A 53 5.52 18.71 -10.10
N THR A 54 6.52 18.13 -9.45
CA THR A 54 7.91 18.13 -9.93
C THR A 54 8.28 16.79 -10.57
N GLU A 55 9.34 16.75 -11.37
CA GLU A 55 9.87 15.49 -11.92
C GLU A 55 10.28 14.51 -10.80
N SER A 56 10.87 15.03 -9.71
CA SER A 56 11.20 14.25 -8.52
C SER A 56 9.95 13.64 -7.86
N SER A 57 8.88 14.43 -7.72
CA SER A 57 7.60 13.96 -7.17
C SER A 57 6.99 12.85 -8.02
N VAL A 58 7.02 12.99 -9.35
CA VAL A 58 6.52 11.96 -10.28
C VAL A 58 7.36 10.69 -10.21
N SER A 59 8.68 10.83 -10.19
CA SER A 59 9.61 9.70 -10.06
C SER A 59 9.37 8.93 -8.75
N LYS A 60 9.25 9.65 -7.62
CA LYS A 60 8.97 9.04 -6.31
C LYS A 60 7.59 8.38 -6.28
N ALA A 61 6.57 9.02 -6.84
CA ALA A 61 5.23 8.42 -6.91
C ALA A 61 5.24 7.11 -7.71
N THR A 62 6.01 7.08 -8.81
CA THR A 62 6.17 5.88 -9.66
C THR A 62 6.94 4.77 -8.94
N GLU A 63 7.96 5.10 -8.14
CA GLU A 63 8.67 4.14 -7.30
C GLU A 63 7.72 3.48 -6.29
N ILE A 64 6.87 4.27 -5.63
CA ILE A 64 5.87 3.76 -4.69
C ILE A 64 4.84 2.87 -5.40
N SER A 65 4.36 3.25 -6.59
CA SER A 65 3.39 2.41 -7.31
C SER A 65 3.96 1.03 -7.68
N LYS A 66 5.25 0.94 -8.00
CA LYS A 66 5.92 -0.35 -8.26
C LYS A 66 5.95 -1.26 -7.03
N LYS A 67 5.94 -0.71 -5.81
CA LYS A 67 5.85 -1.52 -4.58
C LYS A 67 4.47 -2.16 -4.43
N PHE A 68 3.42 -1.45 -4.86
CA PHE A 68 2.08 -2.02 -4.95
C PHE A 68 2.03 -3.18 -5.95
N ASP A 69 2.63 -3.03 -7.14
CA ASP A 69 2.71 -4.12 -8.13
C ASP A 69 3.41 -5.37 -7.55
N ARG A 70 4.44 -5.19 -6.71
CA ARG A 70 5.12 -6.30 -6.00
C ARG A 70 4.21 -6.98 -4.99
N ALA A 71 3.42 -6.22 -4.24
CA ALA A 71 2.45 -6.77 -3.29
C ALA A 71 1.40 -7.62 -4.01
N LEU A 72 0.88 -7.14 -5.15
CA LEU A 72 -0.05 -7.89 -6.00
C LEU A 72 0.54 -9.22 -6.49
N ALA A 73 1.77 -9.19 -6.99
CA ALA A 73 2.46 -10.41 -7.42
C ALA A 73 2.72 -11.38 -6.26
N CYS A 74 3.02 -10.86 -5.06
CA CYS A 74 3.17 -11.70 -3.88
C CYS A 74 1.85 -12.37 -3.48
N TYR A 75 0.72 -11.65 -3.50
CA TYR A 75 -0.59 -12.24 -3.23
C TYR A 75 -0.89 -13.41 -4.17
N GLU A 76 -0.67 -13.21 -5.48
CA GLU A 76 -0.90 -14.25 -6.48
C GLU A 76 0.06 -15.44 -6.27
N PHE A 77 1.33 -15.18 -5.95
CA PHE A 77 2.32 -16.22 -5.65
C PHE A 77 1.94 -17.08 -4.43
N VAL A 78 1.41 -16.47 -3.36
CA VAL A 78 0.98 -17.20 -2.16
C VAL A 78 -0.43 -17.80 -2.28
N GLY A 79 -1.05 -17.68 -3.45
CA GLY A 79 -2.29 -18.38 -3.80
C GLY A 79 -3.57 -17.67 -3.37
N VAL A 80 -3.55 -16.34 -3.18
CA VAL A 80 -4.77 -15.56 -2.93
C VAL A 80 -5.55 -15.37 -4.23
N GLU A 81 -6.85 -15.64 -4.21
CA GLU A 81 -7.70 -15.45 -5.38
C GLU A 81 -7.84 -13.95 -5.72
N VAL A 82 -7.97 -13.62 -7.00
CA VAL A 82 -8.02 -12.22 -7.48
C VAL A 82 -9.12 -11.40 -6.79
N ASP A 83 -10.28 -12.00 -6.53
CA ASP A 83 -11.38 -11.32 -5.83
C ASP A 83 -11.00 -10.97 -4.39
N ASP A 84 -10.29 -11.86 -3.69
CA ASP A 84 -9.77 -11.63 -2.34
C ASP A 84 -8.65 -10.60 -2.32
N ILE A 85 -7.80 -10.55 -3.35
CA ILE A 85 -6.79 -9.50 -3.54
C ILE A 85 -7.48 -8.13 -3.65
N ILE A 86 -8.50 -8.03 -4.50
CA ILE A 86 -9.25 -6.79 -4.72
C ILE A 86 -9.94 -6.34 -3.42
N ASN A 87 -10.58 -7.27 -2.71
CA ASN A 87 -11.28 -6.98 -1.46
C ASN A 87 -10.31 -6.55 -0.35
N SER A 88 -9.17 -7.25 -0.22
CA SER A 88 -8.13 -6.93 0.76
C SER A 88 -7.52 -5.55 0.49
N SER A 89 -7.17 -5.25 -0.77
CA SER A 89 -6.62 -3.95 -1.13
C SER A 89 -7.61 -2.81 -0.87
N ARG A 90 -8.90 -2.99 -1.22
CA ARG A 90 -9.95 -1.99 -0.91
C ARG A 90 -10.10 -1.76 0.59
N LEU A 91 -10.07 -2.83 1.39
CA LEU A 91 -10.15 -2.74 2.84
C LEU A 91 -8.94 -1.97 3.39
N LEU A 92 -7.72 -2.33 3.00
CA LEU A 92 -6.49 -1.65 3.42
C LEU A 92 -6.50 -0.17 3.00
N MET A 93 -6.94 0.17 1.79
CA MET A 93 -7.11 1.56 1.36
C MET A 93 -8.13 2.30 2.25
N SER A 94 -9.26 1.67 2.59
CA SER A 94 -10.31 2.28 3.43
C SER A 94 -9.81 2.56 4.85
N LEU A 95 -9.03 1.65 5.42
CA LEU A 95 -8.40 1.80 6.73
C LEU A 95 -7.28 2.85 6.69
N THR A 96 -6.50 2.88 5.61
CA THR A 96 -5.38 3.80 5.44
C THR A 96 -5.87 5.23 5.27
N TYR A 97 -6.79 5.49 4.33
CA TYR A 97 -7.23 6.83 3.96
C TYR A 97 -8.54 7.26 4.64
N ASN A 98 -8.75 6.82 5.89
CA ASN A 98 -10.00 6.98 6.65
C ASN A 98 -10.28 8.41 7.17
N THR A 99 -9.48 9.41 6.81
CA THR A 99 -9.70 10.82 7.18
C THR A 99 -9.57 11.73 5.99
N LYS A 100 -10.26 12.88 6.01
CA LYS A 100 -10.19 13.88 4.94
C LYS A 100 -8.75 14.27 4.57
N LYS A 101 -7.86 14.45 5.55
CA LYS A 101 -6.46 14.82 5.31
C LYS A 101 -5.71 13.72 4.56
N ARG A 102 -5.88 12.45 4.98
CA ARG A 102 -5.25 11.29 4.33
C ARG A 102 -5.79 11.05 2.93
N THR A 103 -7.10 11.21 2.72
CA THR A 103 -7.70 11.14 1.39
C THR A 103 -7.14 12.22 0.47
N LEU A 104 -6.99 13.46 0.94
CA LEU A 104 -6.40 14.53 0.13
C LEU A 104 -4.93 14.28 -0.21
N ALA A 105 -4.14 13.75 0.73
CA ALA A 105 -2.75 13.34 0.47
C ALA A 105 -2.68 12.24 -0.61
N PHE A 106 -3.53 11.21 -0.49
CA PHE A 106 -3.65 10.15 -1.49
C PHE A 106 -4.04 10.69 -2.88
N LEU A 107 -4.98 11.64 -2.96
CA LEU A 107 -5.38 12.24 -4.24
C LEU A 107 -4.26 13.06 -4.88
N SER A 108 -3.45 13.77 -4.08
CA SER A 108 -2.26 14.46 -4.57
C SER A 108 -1.25 13.49 -5.17
N TYR A 109 -0.99 12.37 -4.49
CA TYR A 109 -0.18 11.27 -5.02
C TYR A 109 -0.76 10.68 -6.33
N ASN A 110 -2.04 10.30 -6.31
CA ASN A 110 -2.71 9.64 -7.43
C ASN A 110 -2.76 10.53 -8.68
N ARG A 111 -2.91 11.84 -8.51
CA ARG A 111 -2.86 12.82 -9.61
C ARG A 111 -1.55 12.75 -10.40
N LEU A 112 -0.42 12.46 -9.75
CA LEU A 112 0.89 12.39 -10.41
C LEU A 112 1.02 11.15 -11.31
N LEU A 113 0.26 10.09 -11.01
CA LEU A 113 0.24 8.83 -11.76
C LEU A 113 -0.89 8.76 -12.79
N ASN A 114 -1.68 9.83 -12.93
CA ASN A 114 -2.78 9.84 -13.89
C ASN A 114 -2.27 9.68 -15.32
N GLY A 115 -2.84 8.73 -16.06
CA GLY A 115 -2.43 8.37 -17.42
C GLY A 115 -1.21 7.44 -17.49
N SER A 116 -0.62 7.04 -16.37
CA SER A 116 0.42 6.02 -16.32
C SER A 116 -0.16 4.61 -16.53
N THR A 117 0.64 3.72 -17.09
CA THR A 117 0.32 2.29 -17.24
C THR A 117 1.34 1.47 -16.46
N SER A 118 0.90 0.39 -15.82
CA SER A 118 1.78 -0.62 -15.25
C SER A 118 1.70 -1.92 -16.05
N VAL A 119 2.72 -2.76 -15.90
CA VAL A 119 2.73 -4.13 -16.41
C VAL A 119 2.67 -5.04 -15.18
N MET A 120 1.74 -5.98 -15.19
CA MET A 120 1.65 -6.97 -14.11
C MET A 120 2.95 -7.77 -14.03
N LEU A 121 3.47 -7.92 -12.81
CA LEU A 121 4.64 -8.74 -12.54
C LEU A 121 4.24 -10.22 -12.50
N ALA A 122 5.18 -11.10 -12.81
CA ALA A 122 4.95 -12.53 -12.65
C ALA A 122 4.83 -12.90 -11.16
N PRO A 123 3.98 -13.87 -10.80
CA PRO A 123 3.82 -14.32 -9.42
C PRO A 123 5.04 -15.14 -8.98
N GLU A 124 6.05 -14.47 -8.44
CA GLU A 124 7.32 -15.07 -8.03
C GLU A 124 7.67 -14.72 -6.58
N ALA A 125 8.32 -15.65 -5.88
CA ALA A 125 8.75 -15.48 -4.49
C ALA A 125 9.61 -14.22 -4.25
N THR A 126 10.35 -13.77 -5.27
CA THR A 126 11.23 -12.58 -5.20
C THR A 126 10.47 -11.27 -4.91
N TYR A 127 9.16 -11.26 -5.16
CA TYR A 127 8.31 -10.10 -4.91
C TYR A 127 7.69 -10.08 -3.51
N CYS A 128 7.80 -11.17 -2.74
CA CYS A 128 7.37 -11.24 -1.34
C CYS A 128 8.45 -10.75 -0.36
N GLU A 129 8.03 -10.08 0.71
CA GLU A 129 8.87 -9.64 1.84
C GLU A 129 9.02 -10.68 2.97
#